data_AF-A0A529YQP0-F1
#
_entry.id   AF-A0A529YQP0-F1
#
_cell.length_a   1.000
_cell.length_b   1.000
_cell.length_c   1.000
_cell.angle_alpha   90.00
_cell.angle_beta   90.00
_cell.angle_gamma   90.00
#
_symmetry.space_group_name_H-M   'P 1'
#
loop_
_entity.id
_entity.type
_entity.pdbx_description
1 polymer ?
#
loop_
_entity_poly.entity_id
_entity_poly.type
_entity_poly.pdbx_seq_one_letter_code
_entity_poly.pdbx_strand_id
1 'polypeptide(L)' 'MSVSQTIVVDKPPPLARGWPRARIVGYALVGVWILFGLGIVAYLVYAWNPEFFARYAPAYLQGLG' A
#
# COMPACT_ATOMS: atom_id res chain seq x y z
N MET A 1 24.12 39.11 45.70
CA MET A 1 24.09 37.83 44.95
C MET A 1 22.63 37.40 44.86
N SER A 2 22.03 37.36 43.67
CA SER A 2 20.62 36.97 43.48
C SER A 2 20.54 35.47 43.24
N VAL A 3 19.77 34.75 44.05
CA VAL A 3 19.55 33.30 43.92
C VAL A 3 18.40 33.08 42.94
N SER A 4 18.69 32.53 41.77
CA SER A 4 17.67 32.09 40.81
C SER A 4 17.02 30.81 41.34
N GLN A 5 15.72 30.87 41.66
CA GLN A 5 14.97 29.69 42.06
C GLN A 5 14.56 28.87 40.83
N THR A 6 15.13 27.68 40.71
CA THR A 6 14.75 26.72 39.67
C THR A 6 13.47 26.02 40.07
N ILE A 7 12.36 26.34 39.41
CA ILE A 7 11.10 25.60 39.56
C ILE A 7 11.21 24.26 38.81
N VAL A 8 11.11 23.15 39.54
CA VAL A 8 11.04 21.81 38.94
C VAL A 8 9.62 21.64 38.41
N VAL A 9 9.45 21.74 37.09
CA VAL A 9 8.18 21.48 36.41
C VAL A 9 8.10 20.01 36.06
N ASP A 10 7.17 19.29 36.69
CA ASP A 10 6.91 17.89 36.37
C ASP A 10 6.16 17.77 35.03
N LYS A 11 6.62 16.88 34.15
CA LYS A 11 6.03 16.74 32.81
C LYS A 11 4.69 16.00 32.91
N PRO A 12 3.61 16.52 32.29
CA PRO A 12 2.33 15.83 32.31
C PRO A 12 2.44 14.44 31.64
N PRO A 13 1.69 13.44 32.12
CA PRO A 13 1.74 12.08 31.61
C PRO A 13 1.42 12.05 30.11
N PRO A 14 2.11 11.19 29.34
CA PRO A 14 1.88 11.09 27.91
C PRO A 14 0.43 10.66 27.64
N LEU A 15 -0.28 11.42 26.80
CA LEU A 15 -1.62 11.05 26.37
C LEU A 15 -1.62 9.67 25.73
N ALA A 16 -2.56 8.82 26.14
CA ALA A 16 -2.77 7.51 25.54
C ALA A 16 -2.95 7.68 24.02
N ARG A 17 -2.01 7.11 23.25
CA ARG A 17 -2.05 7.18 21.79
C ARG A 17 -3.10 6.19 21.31
N GLY A 18 -4.36 6.63 21.27
CA GLY A 18 -5.46 5.85 20.74
C GLY A 18 -5.25 5.49 19.26
N TRP A 19 -6.01 4.52 18.76
CA TRP A 19 -5.98 4.17 17.35
C TRP A 19 -6.48 5.37 16.51
N PRO A 20 -5.62 6.01 15.69
CA PRO A 20 -6.04 7.16 14.93
C PRO A 20 -6.99 6.69 13.83
N ARG A 21 -8.14 7.35 13.68
CA ARG A 21 -9.08 7.11 12.56
C ARG A 21 -8.37 7.13 11.20
N ALA A 22 -7.32 7.93 11.07
CA ALA A 22 -6.45 7.97 9.90
C ALA A 22 -5.83 6.61 9.52
N ARG A 23 -5.50 5.74 10.49
CA ARG A 23 -4.96 4.40 10.20
C ARG A 23 -6.01 3.48 9.59
N ILE A 24 -7.26 3.56 10.04
CA ILE A 24 -8.37 2.75 9.50
C ILE A 24 -8.61 3.14 8.05
N VAL A 25 -8.69 4.45 7.77
CA VAL A 25 -8.85 4.97 6.41
C VAL A 25 -7.67 4.57 5.53
N GLY A 26 -6.44 4.65 6.05
CA GLY A 26 -5.24 4.21 5.34
C GLY A 26 -5.29 2.73 4.95
N TYR A 27 -5.62 1.84 5.88
CA TYR A 27 -5.75 0.42 5.58
C TYR A 27 -6.91 0.11 4.62
N ALA A 28 -8.05 0.80 4.77
CA ALA A 28 -9.17 0.64 3.86
C ALA A 28 -8.76 1.04 2.42
N LEU A 29 -8.06 2.15 2.26
CA LEU A 29 -7.58 2.62 0.96
C LEU A 29 -6.59 1.62 0.34
N VAL A 30 -5.61 1.13 1.11
CA VAL A 30 -4.66 0.11 0.64
C VAL A 30 -5.39 -1.18 0.25
N GLY A 31 -6.37 -1.62 1.04
CA GLY A 31 -7.19 -2.79 0.73
C GLY A 31 -7.95 -2.64 -0.58
N VAL A 32 -8.53 -1.47 -0.84
CA VAL A 32 -9.19 -1.16 -2.12
C VAL A 32 -8.20 -1.24 -3.29
N TRP A 33 -6.98 -0.71 -3.13
CA TRP A 33 -5.96 -0.79 -4.18
C TRP A 33 -5.51 -2.22 -4.46
N ILE A 34 -5.36 -3.05 -3.41
CA ILE A 34 -5.04 -4.47 -3.56
C ILE A 34 -6.15 -5.19 -4.32
N LEU A 35 -7.42 -4.98 -3.94
CA LEU A 35 -8.58 -5.53 -4.64
C LEU A 35 -8.62 -5.11 -6.11
N PHE A 36 -8.28 -3.86 -6.40
CA PHE A 36 -8.21 -3.36 -7.77
C PHE A 36 -7.11 -4.06 -8.59
N GLY A 37 -5.92 -4.20 -8.03
CA GLY A 37 -4.82 -4.94 -8.66
C GLY A 37 -5.17 -6.41 -8.92
N LEU A 38 -5.77 -7.08 -7.93
CA LEU A 38 -6.28 -8.45 -8.08
C LEU A 38 -7.35 -8.54 -9.16
N GLY A 39 -8.26 -7.57 -9.23
CA GLY A 39 -9.29 -7.49 -10.27
C GLY A 39 -8.69 -7.41 -11.67
N ILE A 40 -7.64 -6.61 -11.86
CA ILE A 40 -6.92 -6.52 -13.14
C ILE A 40 -6.26 -7.86 -13.49
N VAL A 41 -5.55 -8.48 -12.55
CA VAL A 41 -4.90 -9.78 -12.78
C VAL A 41 -5.92 -10.85 -13.12
N ALA A 42 -7.02 -10.94 -12.37
CA ALA A 42 -8.11 -11.86 -12.66
C ALA A 42 -8.72 -11.61 -14.04
N TYR A 43 -8.99 -10.34 -14.38
CA TYR A 43 -9.50 -9.97 -15.70
C TYR A 43 -8.55 -10.40 -16.81
N LEU A 44 -7.25 -10.17 -16.67
CA LEU A 44 -6.26 -10.59 -17.67
C LEU A 44 -6.25 -12.11 -17.84
N VAL A 45 -6.37 -12.88 -16.75
CA VAL A 45 -6.44 -14.35 -16.82
C VAL A 45 -7.73 -14.81 -17.52
N TYR A 46 -8.87 -14.20 -17.21
CA TYR A 46 -10.15 -14.57 -17.83
C TYR A 46 -10.28 -14.12 -19.29
N ALA A 47 -9.76 -12.95 -19.62
CA ALA A 47 -9.77 -12.40 -20.98
C ALA A 47 -8.65 -12.99 -21.85
N TRP A 48 -7.76 -13.81 -21.28
CA TRP A 48 -6.67 -14.44 -22.00
C TRP A 48 -7.20 -15.44 -23.03
N ASN A 49 -6.89 -15.23 -24.31
CA ASN A 49 -7.22 -16.16 -25.38
C ASN A 49 -5.99 -17.04 -25.71
N PRO A 50 -5.98 -18.31 -25.29
CA PRO A 50 -4.83 -19.19 -25.46
C PRO A 50 -4.57 -19.53 -26.93
N GLU A 51 -5.62 -19.66 -27.76
CA GLU A 51 -5.45 -19.88 -29.21
C GLU A 51 -4.78 -18.71 -29.91
N PHE A 52 -5.11 -17.47 -29.51
CA PHE A 52 -4.47 -16.27 -30.07
C PHE A 52 -2.99 -16.24 -29.69
N PHE A 53 -2.67 -16.49 -28.42
CA PHE A 53 -1.28 -16.51 -27.97
C PHE A 53 -0.47 -17.62 -28.68
N ALA A 54 -1.01 -18.83 -28.79
CA ALA A 54 -0.33 -19.94 -29.48
C ALA A 54 -0.02 -19.66 -30.95
N ARG A 55 -0.89 -18.88 -31.63
CA ARG A 55 -0.73 -18.56 -33.05
C ARG A 55 0.29 -17.44 -33.30
N TYR A 56 0.35 -16.43 -32.45
CA TYR A 56 1.19 -15.24 -32.68
C TYR A 56 2.48 -15.22 -31.85
N ALA A 57 2.51 -15.85 -30.67
CA ALA A 57 3.71 -15.91 -29.83
C ALA A 57 4.94 -16.48 -30.55
N PRO A 58 4.85 -17.54 -31.38
CA PRO A 58 6.01 -18.05 -32.13
C PRO A 58 6.59 -17.00 -33.08
N ALA A 59 5.75 -16.19 -33.73
CA ALA A 59 6.19 -15.13 -34.63
C ALA A 59 6.89 -13.98 -33.89
N TYR A 60 6.46 -13.65 -32.66
CA TYR A 60 7.16 -12.68 -31.81
C TYR A 60 8.53 -13.19 -31.35
N LEU A 61 8.70 -14.50 -31.17
CA LEU A 61 9.97 -15.11 -30.75
C LEU A 61 10.95 -15.32 -31.92
N GLN A 62 10.45 -15.41 -33.16
CA GLN A 62 11.29 -15.59 -34.35
C GLN A 62 12.23 -14.41 -34.67
N GLY A 63 12.02 -13.24 -34.05
CA GLY A 63 12.90 -12.07 -34.20
C GLY A 63 13.90 -11.85 -33.05
N LEU A 64 13.91 -12.74 -32.04
CA LEU A 64 14.81 -12.64 -30.87
C LEU A 64 16.09 -13.49 -31.00
N GLY A 65 16.33 -14.12 -32.16
CA GLY A 65 17.53 -14.89 -32.48
C GLY A 65 18.38 -14.22 -33.55
#